data_AF-A0A1Q6PTX0-F1
#
_entry.id   AF-A0A1Q6PTX0-F1
#
_cell.length_a   1.000
_cell.length_b   1.000
_cell.length_c   1.000
_cell.angle_alpha   90.00
_cell.angle_beta   90.00
_cell.angle_gamma   90.00
#
_symmetry.space_group_name_H-M   'P 1'
#
loop_
_entity.id
_entity.type
_entity.pdbx_description
1 polymer ?
#
loop_
_entity_poly.entity_id
_entity_poly.type
_entity_poly.pdbx_seq_one_letter_code
_entity_poly.pdbx_strand_id
1 'polypeptide(L)'
;MKYCVEISEEQLRIISVAVDEYMRLRMGQFEPLTEDLVFDGEDKKQLYEKPYDIRVYNERKHCIETMFEAAYKLAYPPFGHRERQHDSWGTCIDLVHAIEHQQWLDAPENKREAPGTTNRSFDPVPLGHEPFPKIERVDE
;
A
#
# COMPACT_ATOMS: atom_id res chain seq x y z
N MET A 1 -2.77 -23.53 4.23
CA MET A 1 -2.35 -23.10 2.89
C MET A 1 -1.46 -21.90 3.04
N LYS A 2 -0.22 -21.99 2.54
CA LYS A 2 0.77 -20.92 2.59
C LYS A 2 1.25 -20.62 1.18
N TYR A 3 1.85 -19.44 1.00
CA TYR A 3 2.43 -19.02 -0.27
C TYR A 3 3.87 -18.58 -0.05
N CYS A 4 4.74 -18.97 -0.97
CA CYS A 4 6.04 -18.33 -1.17
C CYS A 4 5.86 -17.26 -2.25
N VAL A 5 6.35 -16.05 -1.99
CA VAL A 5 6.34 -14.94 -2.95
C VAL A 5 7.78 -14.51 -3.15
N GLU A 6 8.31 -14.76 -4.35
CA GLU A 6 9.61 -14.24 -4.77
C GLU A 6 9.40 -12.93 -5.52
N ILE A 7 9.98 -11.85 -5.00
CA ILE A 7 9.82 -10.47 -5.46
C ILE A 7 11.19 -9.78 -5.51
N SER A 8 11.32 -8.77 -6.37
CA SER A 8 12.50 -7.91 -6.41
C SER A 8 12.57 -6.97 -5.19
N GLU A 9 13.75 -6.37 -4.97
CA GLU A 9 13.93 -5.36 -3.93
C GLU A 9 13.02 -4.13 -4.16
N GLU A 10 12.82 -3.74 -5.41
CA GLU A 10 11.93 -2.62 -5.77
C GLU A 10 10.46 -2.97 -5.51
N GLN A 11 10.04 -4.18 -5.87
CA GLN A 11 8.71 -4.69 -5.52
C GLN A 11 8.50 -4.75 -4.00
N LEU A 12 9.52 -5.15 -3.23
CA LEU A 12 9.45 -5.15 -1.76
C LEU A 12 9.30 -3.72 -1.20
N ARG A 13 10.04 -2.73 -1.74
CA ARG A 13 9.85 -1.31 -1.38
C ARG A 13 8.43 -0.84 -1.68
N ILE A 14 7.92 -1.14 -2.87
CA ILE A 14 6.56 -0.78 -3.29
C ILE A 14 5.52 -1.43 -2.38
N ILE A 15 5.67 -2.72 -2.04
CA ILE A 15 4.77 -3.42 -1.12
C ILE A 15 4.79 -2.77 0.26
N SER A 16 5.98 -2.39 0.77
CA SER A 16 6.08 -1.70 2.05
C SER A 16 5.28 -0.39 2.05
N VAL A 17 5.44 0.43 1.01
CA VAL A 17 4.68 1.68 0.86
C VAL A 17 3.18 1.39 0.71
N ALA A 18 2.79 0.41 -0.11
CA ALA A 18 1.39 0.07 -0.35
C ALA A 18 0.70 -0.44 0.93
N VAL A 19 1.39 -1.21 1.75
CA VAL A 19 0.90 -1.70 3.04
C VAL A 19 0.75 -0.55 4.03
N ASP A 20 1.72 0.35 4.11
CA ASP A 20 1.66 1.55 4.94
C ASP A 20 0.50 2.47 4.53
N GLU A 21 0.34 2.74 3.22
CA GLU A 21 -0.81 3.46 2.68
C GLU A 21 -2.15 2.75 2.92
N TYR A 22 -2.20 1.42 2.83
CA TYR A 22 -3.40 0.66 3.20
C TYR A 22 -3.74 0.84 4.68
N MET A 23 -2.76 0.81 5.58
CA MET A 23 -2.97 1.05 7.02
C MET A 23 -3.47 2.49 7.27
N ARG A 24 -2.85 3.48 6.62
CA ARG A 24 -3.26 4.89 6.72
C ARG A 24 -4.69 5.09 6.23
N LEU A 25 -4.99 4.61 5.03
CA LEU A 25 -6.30 4.78 4.40
C LEU A 25 -7.36 3.91 5.10
N ARG A 26 -7.22 2.58 5.09
CA ARG A 26 -8.29 1.68 5.55
C ARG A 26 -8.40 1.57 7.07
N MET A 27 -7.32 1.84 7.82
CA MET A 27 -7.32 1.75 9.27
C MET A 27 -7.17 3.11 9.98
N GLY A 28 -7.04 4.21 9.23
CA GLY A 28 -6.95 5.57 9.79
C GLY A 28 -5.66 5.83 10.57
N GLN A 29 -4.61 5.05 10.34
CA GLN A 29 -3.34 5.15 11.07
C GLN A 29 -2.43 6.24 10.47
N PHE A 30 -2.82 7.50 10.60
CA PHE A 30 -2.05 8.64 10.05
C PHE A 30 -0.86 9.06 10.92
N GLU A 31 -0.79 8.57 12.15
CA GLU A 31 0.23 8.92 13.13
C GLU A 31 1.68 8.79 12.62
N PRO A 32 2.09 7.69 11.94
CA PRO A 32 3.48 7.57 11.45
C PRO A 32 3.81 8.58 10.36
N LEU A 33 2.87 8.85 9.44
CA LEU A 33 3.03 9.87 8.40
C LEU A 33 3.17 11.27 8.99
N THR A 34 2.35 11.59 9.99
CA THR A 34 2.41 12.91 10.63
C THR A 34 3.66 13.06 11.48
N GLU A 35 4.15 11.98 12.08
CA GLU A 35 5.46 11.98 12.73
C GLU A 35 6.58 12.28 11.74
N ASP A 36 6.65 11.59 10.62
CA ASP A 36 7.69 11.83 9.62
C ASP A 36 7.62 13.29 9.11
N LEU A 37 6.44 13.77 8.73
CA LEU A 37 6.28 15.14 8.21
C LEU A 37 6.64 16.24 9.22
N VAL A 38 6.43 16.00 10.51
CA VAL A 38 6.64 17.00 11.55
C VAL A 38 8.05 16.97 12.11
N PHE A 39 8.67 15.78 12.17
CA PHE A 39 9.96 15.57 12.80
C PHE A 39 11.09 15.24 11.81
N ASP A 40 10.85 15.26 10.49
CA ASP A 40 11.90 15.05 9.49
C ASP A 40 13.09 16.02 9.71
N GLY A 41 14.29 15.47 9.75
CA GLY A 41 15.53 16.21 10.02
C GLY A 41 15.76 16.65 11.47
N GLU A 42 14.86 16.38 12.41
CA GLU A 42 14.98 16.80 13.81
C GLU A 42 15.52 15.70 14.74
N ASP A 43 16.40 16.07 15.69
CA ASP A 43 16.80 15.17 16.77
C ASP A 43 15.75 15.18 17.89
N LYS A 44 14.88 14.16 17.90
CA LYS A 44 13.81 14.01 18.90
C LYS A 44 14.34 14.08 20.34
N LYS A 45 15.56 13.60 20.64
CA LYS A 45 16.12 13.65 22.01
C LYS A 45 16.38 15.08 22.46
N GLN A 46 16.95 15.91 21.58
CA GLN A 46 17.20 17.32 21.88
C GLN A 46 15.91 18.13 22.00
N LEU A 47 14.87 17.77 21.25
CA LEU A 47 13.55 18.39 21.37
C LEU A 47 12.92 18.12 22.75
N TYR A 48 13.03 16.90 23.27
CA TYR A 48 12.51 16.56 24.61
C TYR A 48 13.19 17.35 25.75
N GLU A 49 14.40 17.86 25.54
CA GLU A 49 15.10 18.73 26.48
C GLU A 49 14.59 20.19 26.45
N LYS A 50 13.77 20.55 25.46
CA LYS A 50 13.18 21.89 25.26
C LYS A 50 11.65 21.82 25.34
N PRO A 51 11.05 21.98 26.53
CA PRO A 51 9.62 21.74 26.76
C PRO A 51 8.68 22.60 25.91
N TYR A 52 9.10 23.82 25.54
CA TYR A 52 8.32 24.69 24.67
C TYR A 52 8.32 24.17 23.22
N ASP A 53 9.49 23.82 22.70
CA ASP A 53 9.65 23.36 21.32
C ASP A 53 8.89 22.05 21.11
N ILE A 54 9.08 21.05 21.99
CA ILE A 54 8.37 19.77 21.86
C ILE A 54 6.85 19.92 21.92
N ARG A 55 6.32 20.89 22.70
CA ARG A 55 4.88 21.17 22.74
C ARG A 55 4.38 21.70 21.39
N VAL A 56 5.14 22.61 20.76
CA VAL A 56 4.80 23.14 19.44
C VAL A 56 4.81 22.03 18.37
N TYR A 57 5.80 21.14 18.39
CA TYR A 57 5.83 20.02 17.44
C TYR A 57 4.70 19.02 17.68
N ASN A 58 4.36 18.71 18.94
CA ASN A 58 3.22 17.83 19.24
C ASN A 58 1.88 18.43 18.81
N GLU A 59 1.68 19.74 19.00
CA GLU A 59 0.48 20.43 18.53
C GLU A 59 0.40 20.43 17.00
N ARG A 60 1.54 20.65 16.31
CA ARG A 60 1.63 20.53 14.85
C ARG A 60 1.30 19.12 14.35
N LYS A 61 1.84 18.07 14.98
CA LYS A 61 1.51 16.66 14.67
C LYS A 61 0.02 16.42 14.76
N HIS A 62 -0.59 16.81 15.88
CA HIS A 62 -2.02 16.61 16.12
C HIS A 62 -2.90 17.35 15.09
N CYS A 63 -2.56 18.59 14.74
CA CYS A 63 -3.29 19.35 13.72
C CYS A 63 -3.21 18.72 12.33
N ILE A 64 -2.01 18.27 11.92
CA ILE A 64 -1.80 17.63 10.61
C ILE A 64 -2.53 16.28 10.55
N GLU A 65 -2.54 15.52 11.64
CA GLU A 65 -3.25 14.24 11.73
C GLU A 65 -4.75 14.43 11.58
N THR A 66 -5.31 15.40 12.31
CA THR A 66 -6.73 15.78 12.20
C THR A 66 -7.10 16.23 10.79
N MET A 67 -6.20 16.97 10.13
CA MET A 67 -6.39 17.40 8.74
C MET A 67 -6.41 16.21 7.77
N PHE A 68 -5.48 15.26 7.90
CA PHE A 68 -5.47 14.05 7.07
C PHE A 68 -6.71 13.19 7.30
N GLU A 69 -7.13 13.03 8.55
CA GLU A 69 -8.34 12.27 8.88
C GLU A 69 -9.60 12.94 8.28
N ALA A 70 -9.69 14.27 8.34
CA ALA A 70 -10.78 15.03 7.73
C ALA A 70 -10.75 14.94 6.19
N ALA A 71 -9.57 15.11 5.59
CA ALA A 71 -9.38 14.98 4.14
C ALA A 71 -9.71 13.56 3.67
N TYR A 72 -9.32 12.52 4.41
CA TYR A 72 -9.67 11.14 4.13
C TYR A 72 -11.19 10.92 4.12
N LYS A 73 -11.89 11.41 5.16
CA LYS A 73 -13.36 11.34 5.24
C LYS A 73 -14.04 12.09 4.09
N LEU A 74 -13.44 13.18 3.60
CA LEU A 74 -13.96 13.98 2.47
C LEU A 74 -13.61 13.41 1.09
N ALA A 75 -12.46 12.75 0.95
CA ALA A 75 -11.92 12.22 -0.30
C ALA A 75 -12.54 10.88 -0.71
N TYR A 76 -13.26 10.20 0.19
CA TYR A 76 -14.04 9.00 -0.11
C TYR A 76 -15.56 9.23 -0.38
N PRO A 77 -15.96 9.95 -1.45
CA PRO A 77 -17.19 9.70 -2.22
C PRO A 77 -16.94 8.69 -3.37
N PRO A 78 -17.99 8.11 -4.01
CA PRO A 78 -17.84 6.96 -4.91
C PRO A 78 -17.09 7.28 -6.23
N PHE A 79 -16.25 6.31 -6.62
CA PHE A 79 -15.41 6.10 -7.82
C PHE A 79 -15.41 7.12 -8.98
N GLY A 80 -14.18 7.48 -9.41
CA GLY A 80 -13.86 7.57 -10.85
C GLY A 80 -13.09 8.81 -11.32
N HIS A 81 -11.77 8.91 -11.08
CA HIS A 81 -10.88 9.81 -11.83
C HIS A 81 -9.47 9.18 -11.97
N ARG A 82 -8.99 8.99 -13.21
CA ARG A 82 -7.85 8.12 -13.57
C ARG A 82 -6.65 8.83 -14.22
N GLU A 83 -6.43 10.12 -13.97
CA GLU A 83 -5.34 10.86 -14.62
C GLU A 83 -4.36 11.49 -13.63
N ARG A 84 -3.35 10.68 -13.27
CA ARG A 84 -2.01 10.98 -12.71
C ARG A 84 -1.48 9.68 -12.09
N GLN A 85 -0.91 8.81 -12.92
CA GLN A 85 -0.35 7.55 -12.44
C GLN A 85 1.13 7.76 -12.09
N HIS A 86 1.49 7.39 -10.86
CA HIS A 86 2.87 7.39 -10.38
C HIS A 86 3.70 6.34 -11.14
N ASP A 87 5.01 6.52 -11.25
CA ASP A 87 5.90 5.63 -12.03
C ASP A 87 5.83 4.16 -11.55
N SER A 88 5.51 3.94 -10.28
CA SER A 88 5.29 2.59 -9.70
C SER A 88 3.95 1.95 -10.07
N TRP A 89 3.06 2.64 -10.79
CA TRP A 89 1.71 2.16 -11.09
C TRP A 89 1.69 0.83 -11.83
N GLY A 90 2.53 0.69 -12.86
CA GLY A 90 2.64 -0.54 -13.65
C GLY A 90 3.05 -1.72 -12.76
N THR A 91 4.10 -1.52 -11.95
CA THR A 91 4.59 -2.53 -11.02
C THR A 91 3.54 -2.90 -9.94
N CYS A 92 2.78 -1.93 -9.44
CA CYS A 92 1.68 -2.19 -8.51
C CYS A 92 0.57 -3.04 -9.14
N ILE A 93 0.20 -2.76 -10.40
CA ILE A 93 -0.81 -3.57 -11.09
C ILE A 93 -0.30 -4.98 -11.35
N ASP A 94 0.96 -5.13 -11.75
CA ASP A 94 1.56 -6.45 -11.99
C ASP A 94 1.55 -7.30 -10.71
N LEU A 95 1.86 -6.69 -9.56
CA LEU A 95 1.76 -7.34 -8.24
C LEU A 95 0.33 -7.81 -7.95
N VAL A 96 -0.67 -6.93 -8.13
CA VAL A 96 -2.08 -7.26 -7.85
C VAL A 96 -2.58 -8.35 -8.79
N HIS A 97 -2.36 -8.22 -10.09
CA HIS A 97 -2.80 -9.20 -11.08
C HIS A 97 -2.16 -10.57 -10.86
N ALA A 98 -0.87 -10.63 -10.52
CA ALA A 98 -0.23 -11.90 -10.20
C ALA A 98 -0.86 -12.58 -8.99
N ILE A 99 -1.15 -11.82 -7.93
CA ILE A 99 -1.84 -12.33 -6.74
C ILE A 99 -3.24 -12.84 -7.09
N GLU A 100 -4.03 -12.03 -7.80
CA GLU A 100 -5.40 -12.40 -8.15
C GLU A 100 -5.45 -13.62 -9.09
N HIS A 101 -4.52 -13.70 -10.04
CA HIS A 101 -4.41 -14.82 -10.96
C HIS A 101 -4.01 -16.10 -10.22
N GLN A 102 -3.02 -16.03 -9.32
CA GLN A 102 -2.66 -17.19 -8.51
C GLN A 102 -3.81 -17.66 -7.62
N GLN A 103 -4.57 -16.73 -7.03
CA GLN A 103 -5.79 -17.07 -6.28
C GLN A 103 -6.85 -17.75 -7.15
N TRP A 104 -6.97 -17.35 -8.42
CA TRP A 104 -7.85 -18.02 -9.37
C TRP A 104 -7.35 -19.43 -9.72
N LEU A 105 -6.04 -19.60 -9.94
CA LEU A 105 -5.40 -20.90 -10.18
C LEU A 105 -5.49 -21.86 -8.99
N ASP A 106 -5.56 -21.35 -7.77
CA ASP A 106 -5.72 -22.14 -6.54
C ASP A 106 -7.18 -22.27 -6.08
N ALA A 107 -8.12 -21.58 -6.73
CA ALA A 107 -9.53 -21.67 -6.38
C ALA A 107 -10.06 -23.10 -6.64
N PRO A 108 -10.85 -23.67 -5.72
CA PRO A 108 -11.53 -24.95 -5.93
C PRO A 108 -12.37 -24.93 -7.22
N GLU A 109 -12.43 -26.04 -7.97
CA GLU A 109 -13.12 -26.07 -9.28
C GLU A 109 -14.56 -25.55 -9.24
N ASN A 110 -15.29 -25.84 -8.16
CA ASN A 110 -16.68 -25.39 -7.97
C ASN A 110 -16.82 -23.89 -7.61
N LYS A 111 -15.70 -23.22 -7.31
CA LYS A 111 -15.62 -21.79 -7.00
C LYS A 111 -14.75 -21.02 -7.99
N ARG A 112 -14.10 -21.72 -8.92
CA ARG A 112 -13.26 -21.12 -9.95
C ARG A 112 -14.13 -20.54 -11.05
N GLU A 113 -13.92 -19.28 -11.33
CA GLU A 113 -14.57 -18.59 -12.45
C GLU A 113 -14.12 -19.22 -13.78
N ALA A 114 -14.98 -19.23 -14.78
CA ALA A 114 -14.63 -19.79 -16.07
C ALA A 114 -13.46 -18.98 -16.71
N PRO A 115 -12.52 -19.63 -17.41
CA PRO A 115 -11.42 -18.94 -18.08
C PRO A 115 -11.92 -17.83 -19.01
N GLY A 116 -11.30 -16.65 -18.92
CA GLY A 116 -11.61 -15.48 -19.74
C GLY A 116 -12.87 -14.69 -19.32
N THR A 117 -13.49 -15.04 -18.19
CA THR A 117 -14.71 -14.33 -17.71
C THR A 117 -14.42 -13.21 -16.72
N THR A 118 -13.24 -13.21 -16.11
CA THR A 118 -12.78 -12.17 -15.17
C THR A 118 -11.32 -11.81 -15.45
N ASN A 119 -10.91 -10.59 -15.08
CA ASN A 119 -9.53 -10.13 -15.32
C ASN A 119 -8.48 -11.10 -14.72
N ARG A 120 -8.75 -11.63 -13.52
CA ARG A 120 -7.86 -12.60 -12.85
C ARG A 120 -7.78 -13.97 -13.52
N SER A 121 -8.72 -14.30 -14.42
CA SER A 121 -8.70 -15.58 -15.16
C SER A 121 -7.85 -15.53 -16.43
N PHE A 122 -7.31 -14.36 -16.79
CA PHE A 122 -6.33 -14.19 -17.85
C PHE A 122 -4.92 -14.28 -17.28
N ASP A 123 -3.97 -14.72 -18.11
CA ASP A 123 -2.55 -14.65 -17.77
C ASP A 123 -2.14 -13.19 -17.51
N PRO A 124 -1.37 -12.91 -16.45
CA PRO A 124 -0.90 -11.56 -16.17
C PRO A 124 -0.06 -10.98 -17.33
N VAL A 125 -0.37 -9.75 -17.74
CA VAL A 125 0.35 -9.03 -18.79
C VAL A 125 1.22 -7.95 -18.14
N PRO A 126 2.54 -7.88 -18.45
CA PRO A 126 3.45 -7.00 -17.73
C PRO A 126 3.21 -5.55 -18.14
N LEU A 127 2.99 -4.69 -17.15
CA LEU A 127 2.79 -3.26 -17.32
C LEU A 127 3.90 -2.44 -16.67
N GLY A 128 4.56 -2.98 -15.65
CA GLY A 128 5.70 -2.40 -14.96
C GLY A 128 7.04 -2.72 -15.63
N HIS A 129 8.10 -2.17 -15.06
CA HIS A 129 9.47 -2.41 -15.51
C HIS A 129 10.16 -3.56 -14.75
N GLU A 130 9.53 -4.04 -13.67
CA GLU A 130 10.02 -5.15 -12.85
C GLU A 130 9.54 -6.50 -13.40
N PRO A 131 10.27 -7.60 -13.17
CA PRO A 131 9.80 -8.94 -13.51
C PRO A 131 8.53 -9.28 -12.72
N PHE A 132 7.65 -10.12 -13.28
CA PHE A 132 6.47 -10.59 -12.54
C PHE A 132 6.87 -11.29 -11.24
N PRO A 133 6.19 -10.99 -10.10
CA PRO A 133 6.40 -11.76 -8.89
C PRO A 133 6.05 -13.22 -9.13
N LYS A 134 6.87 -14.12 -8.59
CA LYS A 134 6.60 -15.56 -8.63
C LYS A 134 5.88 -15.95 -7.34
N ILE A 135 4.67 -16.48 -7.48
CA ILE A 135 3.83 -16.88 -6.35
C ILE A 135 3.57 -18.37 -6.45
N GLU A 136 4.02 -19.11 -5.45
CA GLU A 136 3.85 -20.56 -5.41
C GLU A 136 3.13 -20.94 -4.13
N ARG A 137 2.13 -21.83 -4.27
CA ARG A 137 1.54 -22.48 -3.10
C ARG A 137 2.59 -23.39 -2.49
N VAL A 138 2.80 -23.25 -1.19
CA VAL A 138 3.64 -24.17 -0.41
C VAL A 138 2.75 -24.95 0.53
N ASP A 139 2.81 -26.28 0.41
CA ASP A 139 2.13 -27.18 1.32
C ASP A 139 2.96 -27.25 2.62
N GLU A 140 2.29 -27.06 3.75
CA GLU A 140 2.84 -27.45 5.07
C GLU A 140 2.37 -28.85 5.44
#